data_AF-A0A4Q5HRB6-F1
#
_entry.id   AF-A0A4Q5HRB6-F1
#
_cell.length_a   1.000
_cell.length_b   1.000
_cell.length_c   1.000
_cell.angle_alpha   90.00
_cell.angle_beta   90.00
_cell.angle_gamma   90.00
#
_symmetry.space_group_name_H-M   'P 1'
#
loop_
_entity.id
_entity.type
_entity.pdbx_description
1 polymer ?
#
loop_
_entity_poly.entity_id
_entity_poly.type
_entity_poly.pdbx_seq_one_letter_code
_entity_poly.pdbx_strand_id
1 'polypeptide(L)'
;MAQQDFEHFKQEIKDWLDSHPEEYDRFVVEVNDKSAIGLYKVFKVGMKLAPKLMRRYQTECHGDLADERQMQDYAADADTAKLLVDEFHNIDKDSIVPAMLAWLYYGKCYETMVNQLEAEANNPRNNFIEQKIAAIMIRVVIKSSIRNKMRTKEDWESFKREKKAIEEGNVMESCIEELESVNEVITEIPTNTEQSLRLRDYLLGDKETLLEKIKLRVSTQHTGTDLARLYFALQEEQLISHCDVTTFHKLLGNELPNCDLKSVRNLQIAIKKLNDSTNKGKIKDCGIERRYINEWRSYLTQAD
;
A
#
# COMPACT_ATOMS: atom_id res chain seq x y z
N MET A 1 -19.77 31.31 -6.38
CA MET A 1 -20.88 30.35 -6.45
C MET A 1 -21.37 30.11 -5.04
N ALA A 2 -22.68 30.10 -4.82
CA ALA A 2 -23.21 29.68 -3.53
C ALA A 2 -22.89 28.19 -3.32
N GLN A 3 -22.78 27.73 -2.08
CA GLN A 3 -22.48 26.33 -1.76
C GLN A 3 -23.50 25.36 -2.40
N GLN A 4 -24.75 25.79 -2.54
CA GLN A 4 -25.81 25.03 -3.21
C GLN A 4 -25.57 24.88 -4.72
N ASP A 5 -25.13 25.93 -5.41
CA ASP A 5 -24.83 25.87 -6.84
C ASP A 5 -23.69 24.88 -7.14
N PHE A 6 -22.72 24.81 -6.24
CA PHE A 6 -21.58 23.90 -6.38
C PHE A 6 -21.95 22.44 -6.17
N GLU A 7 -22.76 22.13 -5.16
CA GLU A 7 -23.22 20.75 -4.95
C GLU A 7 -24.20 20.32 -6.05
N HIS A 8 -25.02 21.24 -6.58
CA HIS A 8 -25.84 20.97 -7.76
C HIS A 8 -24.96 20.62 -8.98
N PHE A 9 -23.92 21.41 -9.25
CA PHE A 9 -23.00 21.15 -10.36
C PHE A 9 -22.27 19.80 -10.23
N LYS A 10 -21.88 19.41 -9.01
CA LYS A 10 -21.33 18.05 -8.77
C LYS A 10 -22.33 16.96 -9.13
N GLN A 11 -23.61 17.15 -8.77
CA GLN A 11 -24.65 16.19 -9.14
C GLN A 11 -24.80 16.10 -10.66
N GLU A 12 -24.76 17.22 -11.39
CA GLU A 12 -24.80 17.21 -12.86
C GLU A 12 -23.61 16.42 -13.46
N ILE A 13 -22.41 16.57 -12.91
CA ILE A 13 -21.23 15.78 -13.32
C ILE A 13 -21.48 14.29 -13.08
N LYS A 14 -22.10 13.93 -11.95
CA LYS A 14 -22.42 12.55 -11.61
C LYS A 14 -23.47 11.96 -12.56
N ASP A 15 -24.53 12.72 -12.84
CA ASP A 15 -25.58 12.32 -13.77
C ASP A 15 -25.03 12.14 -15.20
N TRP A 16 -24.10 13.02 -15.62
CA TRP A 16 -23.38 12.85 -16.88
C TRP A 16 -22.57 11.55 -16.92
N LEU A 17 -21.79 11.27 -15.86
CA LEU A 17 -20.98 10.05 -15.75
C LEU A 17 -21.85 8.79 -15.85
N ASP A 18 -23.00 8.78 -15.18
CA ASP A 18 -23.90 7.62 -15.15
C ASP A 18 -24.65 7.42 -16.49
N SER A 19 -24.85 8.50 -17.27
CA SER A 19 -25.51 8.45 -18.58
C SER A 19 -24.56 8.28 -19.78
N HIS A 20 -23.25 8.54 -19.62
CA HIS A 20 -22.25 8.49 -20.69
C HIS A 20 -21.05 7.57 -20.35
N PRO A 21 -21.26 6.29 -19.94
CA PRO A 21 -20.18 5.40 -19.52
C PRO A 21 -19.17 5.12 -20.63
N GLU A 22 -19.61 4.96 -21.89
CA GLU A 22 -18.70 4.68 -23.00
C GLU A 22 -17.77 5.86 -23.33
N GLU A 23 -18.27 7.10 -23.22
CA GLU A 23 -17.46 8.30 -23.41
C GLU A 23 -16.42 8.45 -22.32
N TYR A 24 -16.84 8.20 -21.07
CA TYR A 24 -15.95 8.20 -19.93
C TYR A 24 -14.87 7.12 -20.06
N ASP A 25 -15.23 5.89 -20.42
CA ASP A 25 -14.28 4.79 -20.58
C ASP A 25 -13.26 5.08 -21.68
N ARG A 26 -13.69 5.62 -22.83
CA ARG A 26 -12.77 6.06 -23.88
C ARG A 26 -11.78 7.11 -23.37
N PHE A 27 -12.27 8.09 -22.61
CA PHE A 27 -11.42 9.09 -21.99
C PHE A 27 -10.42 8.47 -21.01
N VAL A 28 -10.88 7.58 -20.12
CA VAL A 28 -10.05 6.90 -19.10
C VAL A 28 -8.94 6.06 -19.76
N VAL A 29 -9.27 5.33 -20.82
CA VAL A 29 -8.27 4.58 -21.62
C VAL A 29 -7.23 5.54 -22.20
N GLU A 30 -7.65 6.68 -22.72
CA GLU A 30 -6.75 7.66 -23.33
C GLU A 30 -5.80 8.32 -22.31
N VAL A 31 -6.31 8.72 -21.13
CA VAL A 31 -5.48 9.36 -20.10
C VAL A 31 -4.56 8.39 -19.37
N ASN A 32 -4.91 7.10 -19.33
CA ASN A 32 -4.06 6.06 -18.76
C ASN A 32 -3.08 5.43 -19.78
N ASP A 33 -3.11 5.88 -21.04
CA ASP A 33 -2.20 5.37 -22.06
C ASP A 33 -0.75 5.78 -21.76
N LYS A 34 0.18 4.86 -22.06
CA LYS A 34 1.62 5.04 -21.80
C LYS A 34 2.25 6.22 -22.55
N SER A 35 1.62 6.70 -23.62
CA SER A 35 2.08 7.87 -24.37
C SER A 35 1.83 9.20 -23.65
N ALA A 36 1.04 9.22 -22.58
CA ALA A 36 0.60 10.41 -21.86
C ALA A 36 -0.15 11.45 -22.72
N ILE A 37 -0.60 11.09 -23.93
CA ILE A 37 -1.31 11.99 -24.85
C ILE A 37 -2.61 12.51 -24.22
N GLY A 38 -3.39 11.64 -23.58
CA GLY A 38 -4.64 12.05 -22.90
C GLY A 38 -4.39 13.04 -21.77
N LEU A 39 -3.35 12.83 -20.96
CA LEU A 39 -2.95 13.78 -19.92
C LEU A 39 -2.52 15.13 -20.49
N TYR A 40 -1.82 15.14 -21.61
CA TYR A 40 -1.47 16.39 -22.31
C TYR A 40 -2.72 17.14 -22.79
N LYS A 41 -3.75 16.44 -23.27
CA LYS A 41 -5.04 17.07 -23.62
C LYS A 41 -5.71 17.70 -22.40
N VAL A 42 -5.75 17.00 -21.27
CA VAL A 42 -6.26 17.54 -19.99
C VAL A 42 -5.47 18.78 -19.57
N PHE A 43 -4.15 18.73 -19.64
CA PHE A 43 -3.30 19.88 -19.34
C PHE A 43 -3.58 21.06 -20.27
N LYS A 44 -3.77 20.82 -21.57
CA LYS A 44 -4.11 21.85 -22.56
C LYS A 44 -5.45 22.51 -22.27
N VAL A 45 -6.45 21.76 -21.81
CA VAL A 45 -7.73 22.31 -21.32
C VAL A 45 -7.50 23.19 -20.09
N GLY A 46 -6.69 22.73 -19.13
CA GLY A 46 -6.27 23.55 -17.99
C GLY A 46 -5.59 24.87 -18.39
N MET A 47 -4.72 24.84 -19.41
CA MET A 47 -4.11 26.06 -19.98
C MET A 47 -5.11 27.02 -20.61
N LYS A 48 -6.13 26.50 -21.29
CA LYS A 48 -7.19 27.33 -21.89
C LYS A 48 -8.08 27.97 -20.81
N LEU A 49 -8.47 27.20 -19.80
CA LEU A 49 -9.50 27.60 -18.83
C LEU A 49 -8.95 28.34 -17.60
N ALA A 50 -7.69 28.08 -17.22
CA ALA A 50 -7.01 28.70 -16.08
C ALA A 50 -5.63 29.25 -16.48
N PRO A 51 -5.55 30.25 -17.38
CA PRO A 51 -4.28 30.70 -17.93
C PRO A 51 -3.34 31.32 -16.89
N LYS A 52 -3.83 31.97 -15.82
CA LYS A 52 -2.94 32.50 -14.78
C LYS A 52 -2.33 31.39 -13.92
N LEU A 53 -3.06 30.29 -13.69
CA LEU A 53 -2.53 29.10 -13.01
C LEU A 53 -1.32 28.58 -13.77
N MET A 54 -1.46 28.49 -15.09
CA MET A 54 -0.43 27.92 -15.95
C MET A 54 0.78 28.81 -16.13
N ARG A 55 0.60 30.14 -16.19
CA ARG A 55 1.75 31.06 -16.17
C ARG A 55 2.53 30.98 -14.87
N ARG A 56 1.84 30.88 -13.74
CA ARG A 56 2.51 30.70 -12.44
C ARG A 56 3.22 29.35 -12.39
N TYR A 57 2.53 28.26 -12.76
CA TYR A 57 3.13 26.94 -12.85
C TYR A 57 4.41 26.94 -13.69
N GLN A 58 4.38 27.55 -14.88
CA GLN A 58 5.56 27.73 -15.72
C GLN A 58 6.66 28.46 -14.95
N THR A 59 6.37 29.67 -14.45
CA THR A 59 7.36 30.50 -13.72
C THR A 59 8.00 29.77 -12.54
N GLU A 60 7.21 29.03 -11.76
CA GLU A 60 7.66 28.28 -10.57
C GLU A 60 8.33 26.94 -10.94
N CYS A 61 8.00 26.36 -12.10
CA CYS A 61 8.57 25.11 -12.63
C CYS A 61 9.58 25.39 -13.75
N HIS A 62 10.53 26.30 -13.48
CA HIS A 62 11.63 26.59 -14.38
C HIS A 62 12.98 26.50 -13.65
N GLY A 63 13.93 25.77 -14.25
CA GLY A 63 15.27 25.62 -13.70
C GLY A 63 15.32 24.82 -12.39
N ASP A 64 16.15 25.24 -11.44
CA ASP A 64 16.36 24.57 -10.15
C ASP A 64 15.47 25.12 -9.00
N LEU A 65 14.63 26.12 -9.29
CA LEU A 65 13.89 26.94 -8.33
C LEU A 65 12.50 26.38 -7.92
N ALA A 66 12.17 25.16 -8.32
CA ALA A 66 10.87 24.55 -7.99
C ALA A 66 10.67 24.43 -6.46
N ASP A 67 9.78 25.25 -5.92
CA ASP A 67 9.37 25.26 -4.51
C ASP A 67 7.94 24.76 -4.34
N GLU A 68 7.80 23.66 -3.60
CA GLU A 68 6.53 23.01 -3.29
C GLU A 68 5.51 23.97 -2.65
N ARG A 69 5.97 24.91 -1.80
CA ARG A 69 5.10 25.86 -1.09
C ARG A 69 4.48 26.87 -2.04
N GLN A 70 5.30 27.40 -2.96
CA GLN A 70 4.86 28.41 -3.92
C GLN A 70 3.84 27.85 -4.92
N MET A 71 3.92 26.54 -5.21
CA MET A 71 2.94 25.82 -6.03
C MET A 71 1.61 25.54 -5.31
N GLN A 72 1.61 25.52 -3.97
CA GLN A 72 0.43 25.22 -3.18
C GLN A 72 -0.47 26.43 -2.95
N ASP A 73 0.07 27.65 -2.97
CA ASP A 73 -0.65 28.88 -2.62
C ASP A 73 -1.35 29.55 -3.82
N TYR A 74 -1.89 28.76 -4.75
CA TYR A 74 -2.58 29.29 -5.93
C TYR A 74 -4.10 29.36 -5.78
N ALA A 75 -4.68 30.46 -6.25
CA ALA A 75 -6.12 30.65 -6.42
C ALA A 75 -6.44 30.85 -7.91
N ALA A 76 -7.45 30.11 -8.40
CA ALA A 76 -7.91 30.16 -9.78
C ALA A 76 -8.33 31.57 -10.24
N ASP A 77 -8.31 31.81 -11.55
CA ASP A 77 -8.90 33.03 -12.12
C ASP A 77 -10.37 33.12 -11.72
N ALA A 78 -10.85 34.34 -11.41
CA ALA A 78 -12.23 34.57 -10.95
C ALA A 78 -13.27 33.96 -11.89
N ASP A 79 -12.98 33.91 -13.20
CA ASP A 79 -13.87 33.38 -14.23
C ASP A 79 -13.64 31.88 -14.53
N THR A 80 -12.61 31.24 -13.97
CA THR A 80 -12.26 29.83 -14.27
C THR A 80 -13.44 28.89 -14.02
N ALA A 81 -14.11 29.08 -12.89
CA ALA A 81 -15.23 28.24 -12.50
C ALA A 81 -16.40 28.40 -13.48
N LYS A 82 -16.70 29.64 -13.89
CA LYS A 82 -17.74 29.91 -14.89
C LYS A 82 -17.38 29.28 -16.24
N LEU A 83 -16.15 29.44 -16.70
CA LEU A 83 -15.69 28.86 -17.97
C LEU A 83 -15.75 27.33 -17.97
N LEU A 84 -15.47 26.69 -16.82
CA LEU A 84 -15.60 25.24 -16.66
C LEU A 84 -17.06 24.77 -16.74
N VAL A 85 -17.98 25.49 -16.08
CA VAL A 85 -19.42 25.21 -16.14
C VAL A 85 -19.95 25.42 -17.56
N ASP A 86 -19.61 26.54 -18.18
CA ASP A 86 -20.04 26.87 -19.55
C ASP A 86 -19.53 25.83 -20.58
N GLU A 87 -18.29 25.32 -20.44
CA GLU A 87 -17.75 24.29 -21.33
C GLU A 87 -18.29 22.88 -21.00
N PHE A 88 -18.71 22.62 -19.76
CA PHE A 88 -19.38 21.38 -19.37
C PHE A 88 -20.77 21.27 -20.01
N HIS A 89 -21.55 22.36 -20.01
CA HIS A 89 -22.89 22.39 -20.62
C HIS A 89 -22.87 22.54 -22.15
N ASN A 90 -21.70 22.64 -22.78
CA ASN A 90 -21.58 22.83 -24.23
C ASN A 90 -21.60 21.48 -24.98
N ILE A 91 -22.80 20.96 -25.22
CA ILE A 91 -23.07 19.64 -25.82
C ILE A 91 -22.64 19.57 -27.31
N ASP A 92 -22.55 20.71 -28.00
CA ASP A 92 -22.22 20.75 -29.44
C ASP A 92 -20.72 20.57 -29.74
N LYS A 93 -19.88 20.52 -28.71
CA LYS A 93 -18.45 20.29 -28.83
C LYS A 93 -18.10 18.91 -28.31
N ASP A 94 -17.25 18.20 -29.04
CA ASP A 94 -16.51 17.02 -28.58
C ASP A 94 -15.51 17.44 -27.47
N SER A 95 -16.06 17.93 -26.36
CA SER A 95 -15.35 18.51 -25.24
C SER A 95 -15.01 17.40 -24.26
N ILE A 96 -13.74 17.31 -23.88
CA ILE A 96 -13.31 16.38 -22.85
C ILE A 96 -13.65 16.85 -21.43
N VAL A 97 -14.22 18.06 -21.27
CA VAL A 97 -14.47 18.67 -19.95
C VAL A 97 -15.41 17.83 -19.08
N PRO A 98 -16.56 17.33 -19.58
CA PRO A 98 -17.42 16.44 -18.79
C PRO A 98 -16.68 15.19 -18.28
N ALA A 99 -15.96 14.49 -19.16
CA ALA A 99 -15.18 13.31 -18.79
C ALA A 99 -14.03 13.64 -17.82
N MET A 100 -13.33 14.76 -18.04
CA MET A 100 -12.24 15.25 -17.19
C MET A 100 -12.75 15.61 -15.78
N LEU A 101 -13.90 16.28 -15.67
CA LEU A 101 -14.51 16.61 -14.38
C LEU A 101 -15.02 15.36 -13.66
N ALA A 102 -15.67 14.45 -14.38
CA ALA A 102 -16.08 13.16 -13.82
C ALA A 102 -14.86 12.37 -13.30
N TRP A 103 -13.74 12.41 -14.02
CA TRP A 103 -12.49 11.77 -13.62
C TRP A 103 -11.85 12.44 -12.41
N LEU A 104 -11.87 13.78 -12.34
CA LEU A 104 -11.36 14.55 -11.22
C LEU A 104 -12.15 14.29 -9.92
N TYR A 105 -13.48 14.24 -10.00
CA TYR A 105 -14.35 14.11 -8.83
C TYR A 105 -14.58 12.66 -8.40
N TYR A 106 -14.81 11.75 -9.36
CA TYR A 106 -15.27 10.39 -9.09
C TYR A 106 -14.28 9.31 -9.57
N GLY A 107 -13.31 9.67 -10.41
CA GLY A 107 -12.29 8.76 -10.92
C GLY A 107 -11.00 8.76 -10.09
N LYS A 108 -10.03 7.96 -10.54
CA LYS A 108 -8.67 7.82 -9.96
C LYS A 108 -7.69 8.88 -10.51
N CYS A 109 -8.15 10.12 -10.69
CA CYS A 109 -7.38 11.19 -11.31
C CYS A 109 -6.04 11.46 -10.63
N TYR A 110 -6.04 11.61 -9.31
CA TYR A 110 -4.84 11.91 -8.54
C TYR A 110 -3.85 10.74 -8.59
N GLU A 111 -4.35 9.51 -8.47
CA GLU A 111 -3.57 8.28 -8.51
C GLU A 111 -2.91 8.08 -9.89
N THR A 112 -3.65 8.30 -10.98
CA THR A 112 -3.07 8.27 -12.35
C THR A 112 -1.99 9.32 -12.52
N MET A 113 -2.22 10.57 -12.06
CA MET A 113 -1.21 11.63 -12.14
C MET A 113 0.05 11.26 -11.34
N VAL A 114 -0.09 10.70 -10.14
CA VAL A 114 1.05 10.23 -9.33
C VAL A 114 1.79 9.11 -10.05
N ASN A 115 1.10 8.10 -10.59
CA ASN A 115 1.74 7.02 -11.34
C ASN A 115 2.56 7.52 -12.53
N GLN A 116 2.01 8.46 -13.32
CA GLN A 116 2.74 9.02 -14.44
C GLN A 116 3.95 9.84 -13.98
N LEU A 117 3.78 10.68 -12.96
CA LEU A 117 4.88 11.46 -12.41
C LEU A 117 5.97 10.59 -11.78
N GLU A 118 5.60 9.46 -11.17
CA GLU A 118 6.57 8.47 -10.67
C GLU A 118 7.31 7.78 -11.82
N ALA A 119 6.65 7.49 -12.93
CA ALA A 119 7.31 6.98 -14.13
C ALA A 119 8.34 8.00 -14.65
N GLU A 120 7.99 9.29 -14.70
CA GLU A 120 8.91 10.35 -15.13
C GLU A 120 10.04 10.63 -14.13
N ALA A 121 9.77 10.55 -12.83
CA ALA A 121 10.78 10.72 -11.78
C ALA A 121 11.84 9.62 -11.81
N ASN A 122 11.48 8.42 -12.26
CA ASN A 122 12.39 7.28 -12.39
C ASN A 122 12.87 7.05 -13.84
N ASN A 123 12.47 7.91 -14.78
CA ASN A 123 12.82 7.75 -16.19
C ASN A 123 14.31 8.09 -16.42
N PRO A 124 15.14 7.14 -16.88
CA PRO A 124 16.57 7.37 -17.08
C PRO A 124 16.87 8.32 -18.26
N ARG A 125 15.87 8.63 -19.11
CA ARG A 125 16.00 9.61 -20.19
C ARG A 125 15.90 11.05 -19.69
N ASN A 126 15.28 11.26 -18.53
CA ASN A 126 15.12 12.58 -17.93
C ASN A 126 16.39 12.97 -17.18
N ASN A 127 16.73 14.25 -17.21
CA ASN A 127 17.83 14.77 -16.41
C ASN A 127 17.44 14.89 -14.94
N PHE A 128 18.43 15.09 -14.07
CA PHE A 128 18.22 15.18 -12.62
C PHE A 128 17.21 16.26 -12.21
N ILE A 129 17.17 17.39 -12.93
CA ILE A 129 16.25 18.49 -12.65
C ILE A 129 14.82 18.07 -13.00
N GLU A 130 14.61 17.47 -14.17
CA GLU A 130 13.31 16.95 -14.62
C GLU A 130 12.77 15.88 -13.65
N GLN A 131 13.63 14.94 -13.22
CA GLN A 131 13.28 13.93 -12.22
C GLN A 131 12.91 14.56 -10.87
N LYS A 132 13.66 15.58 -10.42
CA LYS A 132 13.39 16.33 -9.19
C LYS A 132 12.07 17.10 -9.28
N ILE A 133 11.77 17.74 -10.40
CA ILE A 133 10.50 18.44 -10.64
C ILE A 133 9.34 17.45 -10.59
N ALA A 134 9.45 16.30 -11.25
CA ALA A 134 8.44 15.24 -11.18
C ALA A 134 8.21 14.78 -9.73
N ALA A 135 9.28 14.58 -8.95
CA ALA A 135 9.19 14.22 -7.54
C ALA A 135 8.52 15.30 -6.65
N ILE A 136 8.74 16.58 -6.94
CA ILE A 136 8.05 17.70 -6.26
C ILE A 136 6.57 17.69 -6.64
N MET A 137 6.26 17.49 -7.92
CA MET A 137 4.88 17.46 -8.41
C MET A 137 4.04 16.35 -7.79
N ILE A 138 4.62 15.17 -7.53
CA ILE A 138 3.93 14.11 -6.78
C ILE A 138 3.45 14.63 -5.42
N ARG A 139 4.31 15.35 -4.69
CA ARG A 139 3.96 15.91 -3.37
C ARG A 139 2.84 16.94 -3.49
N VAL A 140 2.90 17.80 -4.51
CA VAL A 140 1.87 18.81 -4.77
C VAL A 140 0.53 18.14 -5.07
N VAL A 141 0.49 17.11 -5.92
CA VAL A 141 -0.73 16.36 -6.27
C VAL A 141 -1.35 15.71 -5.03
N ILE A 142 -0.55 14.97 -4.25
CA ILE A 142 -1.02 14.30 -3.03
C ILE A 142 -1.53 15.32 -2.00
N LYS A 143 -0.75 16.35 -1.67
CA LYS A 143 -1.15 17.35 -0.66
C LYS A 143 -2.35 18.16 -1.10
N SER A 144 -2.43 18.52 -2.38
CA SER A 144 -3.59 19.24 -2.93
C SER A 144 -4.85 18.38 -2.87
N SER A 145 -4.76 17.08 -3.16
CA SER A 145 -5.90 16.16 -3.07
C SER A 145 -6.48 16.11 -1.64
N ILE A 146 -5.62 16.07 -0.62
CA ILE A 146 -6.02 16.03 0.79
C ILE A 146 -6.60 17.38 1.23
N ARG A 147 -5.90 18.47 0.92
CA ARG A 147 -6.35 19.83 1.26
C ARG A 147 -7.73 20.14 0.68
N ASN A 148 -7.98 19.71 -0.56
CA ASN A 148 -9.27 19.90 -1.23
C ASN A 148 -10.32 18.84 -0.83
N LYS A 149 -10.00 17.94 0.12
CA LYS A 149 -10.86 16.85 0.59
C LYS A 149 -11.32 15.90 -0.52
N MET A 150 -10.53 15.77 -1.58
CA MET A 150 -10.76 14.86 -2.68
C MET A 150 -10.24 13.46 -2.38
N ARG A 151 -9.24 13.37 -1.50
CA ARG A 151 -8.67 12.12 -0.97
C ARG A 151 -8.36 12.29 0.52
N THR A 152 -8.30 11.17 1.20
CA THR A 152 -7.84 11.02 2.59
C THR A 152 -6.42 10.46 2.62
N LYS A 153 -5.80 10.43 3.80
CA LYS A 153 -4.49 9.79 3.96
C LYS A 153 -4.60 8.27 3.79
N GLU A 154 -5.73 7.73 4.23
CA GLU A 154 -6.10 6.33 4.14
C GLU A 154 -6.25 5.89 2.69
N ASP A 155 -6.87 6.71 1.83
CA ASP A 155 -6.96 6.44 0.38
C ASP A 155 -5.57 6.28 -0.26
N TRP A 156 -4.62 7.15 0.11
CA TRP A 156 -3.24 7.08 -0.38
C TRP A 156 -2.47 5.88 0.18
N GLU A 157 -2.74 5.48 1.43
CA GLU A 157 -2.16 4.28 2.02
C GLU A 157 -2.68 3.01 1.36
N SER A 158 -4.00 2.92 1.11
CA SER A 158 -4.62 1.85 0.33
C SER A 158 -4.02 1.77 -1.07
N PHE A 159 -3.96 2.89 -1.80
CA PHE A 159 -3.36 2.93 -3.14
C PHE A 159 -1.89 2.46 -3.14
N LYS A 160 -1.10 2.87 -2.14
CA LYS A 160 0.29 2.41 -2.00
C LYS A 160 0.38 0.91 -1.75
N ARG A 161 -0.51 0.34 -0.92
CA ARG A 161 -0.55 -1.10 -0.66
C ARG A 161 -0.92 -1.87 -1.92
N GLU A 162 -1.99 -1.46 -2.60
CA GLU A 162 -2.45 -2.05 -3.87
C GLU A 162 -1.32 -2.06 -4.91
N LYS A 163 -0.68 -0.91 -5.11
CA LYS A 163 0.44 -0.78 -6.04
C LYS A 163 1.60 -1.71 -5.70
N LYS A 164 2.01 -1.74 -4.43
CA LYS A 164 3.07 -2.65 -3.95
C LYS A 164 2.67 -4.10 -4.19
N ALA A 165 1.40 -4.44 -3.99
CA ALA A 165 0.93 -5.80 -4.15
C ALA A 165 0.98 -6.28 -5.61
N ILE A 166 0.68 -5.36 -6.54
CA ILE A 166 0.81 -5.60 -7.97
C ILE A 166 2.29 -5.80 -8.36
N GLU A 167 3.18 -4.95 -7.84
CA GLU A 167 4.64 -5.03 -8.12
C GLU A 167 5.27 -6.32 -7.57
N GLU A 168 4.84 -6.78 -6.39
CA GLU A 168 5.32 -8.00 -5.74
C GLU A 168 4.62 -9.27 -6.24
N GLY A 169 3.57 -9.14 -7.06
CA GLY A 169 2.79 -10.27 -7.59
C GLY A 169 1.96 -11.01 -6.54
N ASN A 170 1.68 -10.38 -5.40
CA ASN A 170 0.96 -10.93 -4.24
C ASN A 170 -0.45 -10.30 -4.08
N VAL A 171 -1.05 -9.81 -5.16
CA VAL A 171 -2.39 -9.19 -5.18
C VAL A 171 -3.44 -10.07 -4.48
N MET A 172 -3.48 -11.37 -4.78
CA MET A 172 -4.44 -12.30 -4.16
C MET A 172 -4.30 -12.36 -2.63
N GLU A 173 -3.07 -12.44 -2.13
CA GLU A 173 -2.80 -12.52 -0.69
C GLU A 173 -3.18 -11.21 0.01
N SER A 174 -2.82 -10.07 -0.60
CA SER A 174 -3.19 -8.75 -0.08
C SER A 174 -4.71 -8.56 0.00
N CYS A 175 -5.48 -9.09 -0.96
CA CYS A 175 -6.94 -9.04 -0.91
C CYS A 175 -7.52 -9.93 0.20
N ILE A 176 -6.93 -11.10 0.47
CA ILE A 176 -7.34 -11.99 1.56
C ILE A 176 -7.09 -11.30 2.91
N GLU A 177 -5.92 -10.70 3.12
CA GLU A 177 -5.59 -9.95 4.35
C GLU A 177 -6.56 -8.78 4.61
N GLU A 178 -7.01 -8.10 3.55
CA GLU A 178 -8.03 -7.03 3.67
C GLU A 178 -9.41 -7.58 4.04
N LEU A 179 -9.79 -8.76 3.52
CA LEU A 179 -11.05 -9.43 3.86
C LEU A 179 -11.05 -10.01 5.29
N GLU A 180 -9.91 -10.49 5.78
CA GLU A 180 -9.75 -10.97 7.16
C GLU A 180 -9.90 -9.84 8.20
N SER A 181 -9.73 -8.58 7.78
CA SER A 181 -10.06 -7.41 8.62
C SER A 181 -11.56 -7.13 8.75
N VAL A 182 -12.40 -7.80 7.95
CA VAL A 182 -13.86 -7.85 8.09
C VAL A 182 -14.26 -9.14 8.83
N ASN A 183 -13.61 -9.41 9.97
CA ASN A 183 -14.24 -10.28 10.95
C ASN A 183 -15.38 -9.49 11.60
N GLU A 184 -16.57 -10.05 11.39
CA GLU A 184 -17.89 -9.54 11.72
C GLU A 184 -17.96 -8.70 13.00
N VAL A 185 -18.72 -7.62 12.88
CA VAL A 185 -19.37 -6.92 13.99
C VAL A 185 -20.19 -7.93 14.79
N ILE A 186 -19.56 -8.63 15.73
CA ILE A 186 -20.27 -9.22 16.87
C ILE A 186 -20.46 -8.05 17.83
N THR A 187 -21.67 -7.51 17.76
CA THR A 187 -22.28 -6.55 18.70
C THR A 187 -21.64 -6.59 20.07
N GLU A 188 -21.13 -5.43 20.46
CA GLU A 188 -20.71 -5.07 21.80
C GLU A 188 -21.69 -5.61 22.86
N ILE A 189 -21.20 -6.50 23.73
CA ILE A 189 -21.65 -6.55 25.12
C ILE A 189 -20.42 -6.27 25.97
N PRO A 190 -20.44 -5.24 26.83
CA PRO A 190 -19.25 -4.81 27.55
C PRO A 190 -19.03 -5.73 28.74
N THR A 191 -17.84 -6.33 28.88
CA THR A 191 -17.06 -6.35 30.13
C THR A 191 -15.78 -7.19 30.02
N ASN A 192 -14.65 -6.54 30.29
CA ASN A 192 -13.45 -7.03 30.98
C ASN A 192 -13.03 -8.49 30.77
N THR A 193 -11.96 -8.72 30.00
CA THR A 193 -10.70 -9.32 30.51
C THR A 193 -9.64 -9.36 29.40
N GLU A 194 -8.50 -8.71 29.64
CA GLU A 194 -7.25 -9.01 28.94
C GLU A 194 -6.89 -10.48 29.19
N GLN A 195 -7.20 -11.36 28.24
CA GLN A 195 -6.60 -12.69 28.22
C GLN A 195 -5.27 -12.60 27.48
N SER A 196 -4.20 -12.58 28.27
CA SER A 196 -2.82 -12.77 27.81
C SER A 196 -2.73 -14.09 27.04
N LEU A 197 -2.72 -14.01 25.71
CA LEU A 197 -2.44 -15.13 24.81
C LEU A 197 -1.03 -15.66 25.13
N ARG A 198 -0.89 -16.96 25.39
CA ARG A 198 0.39 -17.61 25.74
C ARG A 198 0.83 -18.55 24.63
N LEU A 199 2.14 -18.78 24.50
CA LEU A 199 2.70 -19.68 23.48
C LEU A 199 2.09 -21.09 23.53
N ARG A 200 1.74 -21.56 24.73
CA ARG A 200 1.07 -22.85 24.97
C ARG A 200 -0.24 -23.02 24.22
N ASP A 201 -0.93 -21.93 23.91
CA ASP A 201 -2.26 -21.98 23.29
C ASP A 201 -2.16 -22.40 21.81
N TYR A 202 -0.98 -22.21 21.20
CA TYR A 202 -0.66 -22.59 19.83
C TYR A 202 0.04 -23.95 19.70
N LEU A 203 0.48 -24.54 20.82
CA LEU A 203 1.14 -25.85 20.83
C LEU A 203 0.10 -26.97 20.82
N LEU A 204 0.38 -28.01 20.02
CA LEU A 204 -0.41 -29.23 19.90
C LEU A 204 0.30 -30.39 20.61
N GLY A 205 -0.46 -31.28 21.24
CA GLY A 205 0.08 -32.41 22.01
C GLY A 205 0.28 -32.10 23.51
N ASP A 206 1.36 -32.62 24.10
CA ASP A 206 1.71 -32.40 25.50
C ASP A 206 2.34 -31.01 25.68
N LYS A 207 1.47 -30.02 25.87
CA LYS A 207 1.79 -28.59 25.82
C LYS A 207 2.81 -28.17 26.87
N GLU A 208 2.78 -28.80 28.05
CA GLU A 208 3.59 -28.39 29.20
C GLU A 208 5.02 -28.91 29.08
N THR A 209 5.19 -30.19 28.73
CA THR A 209 6.52 -30.77 28.50
C THR A 209 7.19 -30.19 27.25
N LEU A 210 6.41 -29.91 26.19
CA LEU A 210 6.92 -29.29 24.98
C LEU A 210 7.38 -27.84 25.22
N LEU A 211 6.61 -27.06 25.99
CA LEU A 211 6.98 -25.69 26.34
C LEU A 211 8.25 -25.66 27.19
N GLU A 212 8.40 -26.55 28.16
CA GLU A 212 9.61 -26.63 28.99
C GLU A 212 10.85 -27.05 28.18
N LYS A 213 10.72 -28.00 27.26
CA LYS A 213 11.80 -28.37 26.32
C LYS A 213 12.21 -27.20 25.43
N ILE A 214 11.23 -26.44 24.92
CA ILE A 214 11.49 -25.23 24.12
C ILE A 214 12.23 -24.20 24.97
N LYS A 215 11.76 -23.91 26.19
CA LYS A 215 12.39 -22.96 27.11
C LYS A 215 13.83 -23.35 27.43
N LEU A 216 14.05 -24.61 27.79
CA LEU A 216 15.37 -25.12 28.14
C LEU A 216 16.35 -24.99 26.96
N ARG A 217 15.93 -25.36 25.76
CA ARG A 217 16.84 -25.35 24.62
C ARG A 217 17.05 -23.95 24.03
N VAL A 218 16.02 -23.10 23.99
CA VAL A 218 16.14 -21.69 23.61
C VAL A 218 17.05 -20.93 24.58
N SER A 219 17.05 -21.26 25.87
CA SER A 219 17.97 -20.63 26.84
C SER A 219 19.46 -20.81 26.46
N THR A 220 19.79 -21.90 25.74
CA THR A 220 21.16 -22.19 25.28
C THR A 220 21.40 -21.83 23.80
N GLN A 221 20.35 -21.85 22.96
CA GLN A 221 20.41 -21.63 21.51
C GLN A 221 19.30 -20.68 21.06
N HIS A 222 19.54 -19.37 21.14
CA HIS A 222 18.55 -18.31 20.84
C HIS A 222 19.00 -17.36 19.70
N THR A 223 19.92 -17.78 18.83
CA THR A 223 20.24 -16.94 17.66
C THR A 223 19.07 -16.94 16.66
N GLY A 224 18.99 -15.92 15.79
CA GLY A 224 17.92 -15.85 14.78
C GLY A 224 17.84 -17.09 13.87
N THR A 225 18.97 -17.75 13.62
CA THR A 225 19.02 -19.03 12.88
C THR A 225 18.49 -20.19 13.72
N ASP A 226 18.79 -20.24 15.02
CA ASP A 226 18.31 -21.29 15.92
C ASP A 226 16.80 -21.22 16.11
N LEU A 227 16.26 -20.01 16.27
CA LEU A 227 14.82 -19.76 16.35
C LEU A 227 14.10 -20.14 15.05
N ALA A 228 14.72 -19.89 13.90
CA ALA A 228 14.18 -20.33 12.62
C ALA A 228 14.15 -21.86 12.49
N ARG A 229 15.22 -22.56 12.92
CA ARG A 229 15.28 -24.03 12.96
C ARG A 229 14.21 -24.61 13.87
N LEU A 230 13.99 -24.02 15.05
CA LEU A 230 12.94 -24.40 15.98
C LEU A 230 11.55 -24.22 15.36
N TYR A 231 11.28 -23.09 14.72
CA TYR A 231 10.00 -22.82 14.07
C TYR A 231 9.69 -23.87 12.98
N PHE A 232 10.68 -24.20 12.14
CA PHE A 232 10.53 -25.25 11.13
C PHE A 232 10.32 -26.64 11.75
N ALA A 233 11.05 -26.97 12.83
CA ALA A 233 10.90 -28.26 13.50
C ALA A 233 9.49 -28.44 14.07
N LEU A 234 8.91 -27.39 14.68
CA LEU A 234 7.55 -27.41 15.22
C LEU A 234 6.50 -27.52 14.10
N GLN A 235 6.71 -26.84 12.97
CA GLN A 235 5.80 -26.88 11.83
C GLN A 235 5.83 -28.23 11.12
N GLU A 236 7.00 -28.84 10.94
CA GLU A 236 7.14 -30.15 10.28
C GLU A 236 6.56 -31.30 11.11
N GLU A 237 6.72 -31.26 12.43
CA GLU A 237 6.12 -32.25 13.35
C GLU A 237 4.65 -31.96 13.68
N GLN A 238 4.05 -30.92 13.06
CA GLN A 238 2.67 -30.47 13.32
C GLN A 238 2.38 -30.18 14.80
N LEU A 239 3.41 -29.73 15.54
CA LEU A 239 3.32 -29.41 16.97
C LEU A 239 2.86 -27.97 17.23
N ILE A 240 2.68 -27.17 16.17
CA ILE A 240 2.18 -25.80 16.25
C ILE A 240 1.08 -25.58 15.20
N SER A 241 -0.07 -25.05 15.62
CA SER A 241 -1.19 -24.71 14.72
C SER A 241 -1.32 -23.21 14.55
N HIS A 242 -1.49 -22.74 13.31
CA HIS A 242 -1.91 -21.37 12.98
C HIS A 242 -1.11 -20.25 13.70
N CYS A 243 0.20 -20.44 13.88
CA CYS A 243 1.08 -19.45 14.50
C CYS A 243 2.04 -18.87 13.46
N ASP A 244 1.83 -17.60 13.09
CA ASP A 244 2.75 -16.89 12.21
C ASP A 244 4.10 -16.62 12.91
N VAL A 245 5.15 -16.40 12.12
CA VAL A 245 6.53 -16.18 12.61
C VAL A 245 6.65 -15.02 13.59
N THR A 246 5.86 -13.96 13.40
CA THR A 246 5.92 -12.74 14.22
C THR A 246 5.22 -12.94 15.56
N THR A 247 4.10 -13.66 15.55
CA THR A 247 3.33 -14.08 16.71
C THR A 247 4.14 -15.09 17.53
N PHE A 248 4.79 -16.07 16.89
CA PHE A 248 5.70 -17.00 17.54
C PHE A 248 6.84 -16.28 18.26
N HIS A 249 7.50 -15.31 17.61
CA HIS A 249 8.60 -14.54 18.21
C HIS A 249 8.15 -13.71 19.42
N LYS A 250 7.02 -13.01 19.29
CA LYS A 250 6.45 -12.21 20.38
C LYS A 250 6.06 -13.07 21.59
N LEU A 251 5.38 -14.19 21.34
CA LEU A 251 4.96 -15.13 22.39
C LEU A 251 6.16 -15.78 23.08
N LEU A 252 7.20 -16.15 22.32
CA LEU A 252 8.44 -16.69 22.87
C LEU A 252 9.18 -15.65 23.72
N GLY A 253 9.20 -14.38 23.30
CA GLY A 253 9.77 -13.28 24.09
C GLY A 253 9.01 -13.00 25.38
N ASN A 254 7.70 -13.15 25.38
CA ASN A 254 6.88 -13.02 26.59
C ASN A 254 7.11 -14.17 27.59
N GLU A 255 7.38 -15.39 27.10
CA GLU A 255 7.67 -16.57 27.94
C GLU A 255 9.12 -16.63 28.43
N LEU A 256 10.04 -15.94 27.74
CA LEU A 256 11.48 -15.89 28.05
C LEU A 256 11.99 -14.44 28.13
N PRO A 257 11.48 -13.60 29.06
CA PRO A 257 11.86 -12.19 29.15
C PRO A 257 13.34 -11.97 29.51
N ASN A 258 14.02 -13.00 30.02
CA ASN A 258 15.44 -12.97 30.40
C ASN A 258 16.40 -13.38 29.27
N CYS A 259 15.89 -13.80 28.10
CA CYS A 259 16.72 -14.15 26.95
C CYS A 259 16.78 -12.97 25.96
N ASP A 260 17.97 -12.57 25.53
CA ASP A 260 18.16 -11.54 24.50
C ASP A 260 17.81 -12.10 23.11
N LEU A 261 16.51 -12.26 22.86
CA LEU A 261 16.01 -12.71 21.58
C LEU A 261 16.29 -11.64 20.53
N LYS A 262 17.09 -11.99 19.53
CA LYS A 262 17.32 -11.12 18.36
C LYS A 262 15.99 -10.73 17.72
N SER A 263 15.91 -9.51 17.18
CA SER A 263 14.68 -8.92 16.63
C SER A 263 13.93 -9.82 15.63
N VAL A 264 12.61 -9.62 15.52
CA VAL A 264 11.72 -10.29 14.55
C VAL A 264 12.31 -10.25 13.12
N ARG A 265 12.94 -9.13 12.74
CA ARG A 265 13.59 -8.96 11.43
C ARG A 265 14.74 -9.95 11.21
N ASN A 266 15.53 -10.24 12.24
CA ASN A 266 16.60 -11.22 12.14
C ASN A 266 16.07 -12.65 12.00
N LEU A 267 14.95 -12.97 12.66
CA LEU A 267 14.26 -14.24 12.49
C LEU A 267 13.70 -14.39 11.07
N GLN A 268 13.03 -13.36 10.55
CA GLN A 268 12.52 -13.34 9.18
C GLN A 268 13.63 -13.49 8.13
N ILE A 269 14.77 -12.82 8.32
CA ILE A 269 15.95 -12.97 7.43
C ILE A 269 16.52 -14.38 7.51
N ALA A 270 16.59 -14.99 8.70
CA ALA A 270 17.08 -16.35 8.87
C ALA A 270 16.15 -17.39 8.23
N ILE A 271 14.84 -17.24 8.40
CA ILE A 271 13.82 -18.06 7.74
C ILE A 271 13.92 -17.92 6.22
N LYS A 272 14.03 -16.68 5.72
CA LYS A 272 14.22 -16.43 4.29
C LYS A 272 15.51 -17.06 3.78
N LYS A 273 16.62 -16.96 4.51
CA LYS A 273 17.90 -17.59 4.11
C LYS A 273 17.83 -19.12 4.11
N LEU A 274 17.10 -19.73 5.05
CA LEU A 274 16.86 -21.17 5.09
C LEU A 274 15.93 -21.62 3.94
N ASN A 275 14.96 -20.80 3.56
CA ASN A 275 14.12 -21.01 2.38
C ASN A 275 14.87 -20.80 1.05
N ASP A 276 15.70 -19.76 0.93
CA ASP A 276 16.46 -19.44 -0.29
C ASP A 276 17.59 -20.46 -0.55
N SER A 277 18.14 -21.06 0.51
CA SER A 277 19.06 -22.21 0.39
C SER A 277 18.34 -23.52 0.05
N THR A 278 17.00 -23.56 0.05
CA THR A 278 16.18 -24.71 -0.34
C THR A 278 15.37 -24.40 -1.60
N ASN A 279 15.97 -24.71 -2.75
CA ASN A 279 15.52 -24.29 -4.07
C ASN A 279 14.26 -25.05 -4.59
N LYS A 280 13.11 -24.93 -3.89
CA LYS A 280 11.70 -25.19 -4.30
C LYS A 280 10.83 -25.58 -3.10
N GLY A 281 10.34 -24.61 -2.32
CA GLY A 281 9.07 -24.68 -1.56
C GLY A 281 8.84 -25.85 -0.58
N LYS A 282 9.82 -26.70 -0.34
CA LYS A 282 9.90 -27.77 0.66
C LYS A 282 11.37 -27.90 1.02
N ILE A 283 11.69 -27.95 2.31
CA ILE A 283 13.07 -28.15 2.79
C ILE A 283 13.58 -29.45 2.14
N LYS A 284 14.55 -29.36 1.22
CA LYS A 284 15.22 -30.54 0.70
C LYS A 284 15.97 -31.20 1.86
N ASP A 285 15.87 -32.53 1.97
CA ASP A 285 16.50 -33.38 2.98
C ASP A 285 18.04 -33.40 2.95
N CYS A 286 18.70 -32.35 2.49
CA CYS A 286 20.16 -32.31 2.34
C CYS A 286 20.76 -31.00 2.88
N GLY A 287 21.80 -31.13 3.71
CA GLY A 287 22.60 -30.01 4.22
C GLY A 287 22.80 -30.04 5.73
N ILE A 288 23.76 -29.24 6.21
CA ILE A 288 24.07 -29.08 7.64
C ILE A 288 22.85 -28.53 8.41
N GLU A 289 22.08 -27.62 7.80
CA GLU A 289 20.86 -27.05 8.38
C GLU A 289 19.75 -28.10 8.58
N ARG A 290 19.59 -29.05 7.65
CA ARG A 290 18.66 -30.17 7.81
C ARG A 290 19.04 -31.07 8.98
N ARG A 291 20.35 -31.30 9.19
CA ARG A 291 20.85 -32.06 10.34
C ARG A 291 20.47 -31.39 11.66
N TYR A 292 20.60 -30.07 11.75
CA TYR A 292 20.21 -29.31 12.94
C TYR A 292 18.69 -29.26 13.14
N ILE A 293 17.89 -29.12 12.08
CA ILE A 293 16.42 -29.20 12.18
C ILE A 293 15.99 -30.59 12.64
N ASN A 294 16.59 -31.67 12.12
CA ASN A 294 16.30 -33.03 12.56
C ASN A 294 16.75 -33.30 14.01
N GLU A 295 17.81 -32.63 14.48
CA GLU A 295 18.22 -32.67 15.88
C GLU A 295 17.17 -32.00 16.79
N TRP A 296 16.65 -30.84 16.37
CA TRP A 296 15.53 -30.18 17.05
C TRP A 296 14.28 -31.05 17.04
N ARG A 297 13.92 -31.65 15.91
CA ARG A 297 12.78 -32.59 15.81
C ARG A 297 12.94 -33.75 16.77
N SER A 298 14.09 -34.43 16.73
CA SER A 298 14.39 -35.57 17.61
C SER A 298 14.32 -35.18 19.09
N TYR A 299 14.81 -34.00 19.47
CA TYR A 299 14.75 -33.51 20.84
C TYR A 299 13.32 -33.20 21.32
N LEU A 300 12.50 -32.61 20.43
CA LEU A 300 11.11 -32.29 20.72
C LEU A 300 10.24 -33.56 20.81
N THR A 301 10.53 -34.59 20.02
CA THR A 301 9.74 -35.84 19.94
C THR A 301 10.30 -37.01 20.76
N GLN A 302 11.52 -36.92 21.30
CA GLN A 302 12.05 -37.94 22.21
C GLN A 302 11.21 -37.97 23.49
N ALA A 303 10.47 -39.08 23.70
CA ALA A 303 9.94 -39.43 25.00
C ALA A 303 11.10 -39.87 25.88
N ASP A 304 11.20 -39.31 27.09
CA ASP A 304 12.01 -39.91 28.15
C ASP A 304 11.46 -41.29 28.53
#